data_AF-A0A127EUB1-F1
#
_entry.id   AF-A0A127EUB1-F1
#
_cell.length_a   1.000
_cell.length_b   1.000
_cell.length_c   1.000
_cell.angle_alpha   90.00
_cell.angle_beta   90.00
_cell.angle_gamma   90.00
#
_symmetry.space_group_name_H-M   'P 1'
#
loop_
_entity.id
_entity.type
_entity.pdbx_description
1 polymer ?
#
loop_
_entity_poly.entity_id
_entity_poly.type
_entity_poly.pdbx_seq_one_letter_code
_entity_poly.pdbx_strand_id
1 'polypeptide(L)'
;MSDGKNKYQSRENRARVRDILMREWDPIGVAGVPEAADEYDGYVGTVYVMLMDQRAGKERIAAYLFDVATKHMGISAHASVAERSDNAAAVLISMRSEFETH
;
A
#
# COMPACT_ATOMS: atom_id res chain seq x y z
N MET A 1 7.01 -26.69 -13.31
CA MET A 1 6.62 -25.42 -13.96
C MET A 1 5.64 -24.68 -13.07
N SER A 2 6.11 -24.18 -11.92
CA SER A 2 5.25 -23.62 -10.85
C SER A 2 5.62 -22.18 -10.49
N ASP A 3 6.87 -21.77 -10.74
CA ASP A 3 7.38 -20.41 -10.50
C ASP A 3 6.73 -19.30 -11.33
N GLY A 4 6.22 -19.62 -12.53
CA GLY A 4 5.65 -18.63 -13.44
C GLY A 4 4.38 -17.99 -12.89
N LYS A 5 3.39 -18.80 -12.49
CA LYS A 5 2.08 -18.32 -12.02
C LYS A 5 2.19 -17.46 -10.77
N ASN A 6 3.00 -17.89 -9.79
CA ASN A 6 3.18 -17.16 -8.53
C ASN A 6 3.80 -15.77 -8.74
N LYS A 7 4.73 -15.64 -9.69
CA LYS A 7 5.37 -14.34 -10.03
C LYS A 7 4.39 -13.37 -10.71
N TYR A 8 3.53 -13.84 -11.62
CA TYR A 8 2.53 -12.97 -12.26
C TYR A 8 1.47 -12.51 -11.26
N GLN A 9 0.99 -13.41 -10.39
CA GLN A 9 0.00 -13.11 -9.36
C GLN A 9 0.54 -12.09 -8.34
N SER A 10 1.79 -12.25 -7.88
CA SER A 10 2.40 -11.26 -6.98
C SER A 10 2.47 -9.88 -7.63
N ARG A 11 2.71 -9.80 -8.94
CA ARG A 11 2.72 -8.52 -9.67
C ARG A 11 1.32 -7.91 -9.79
N GLU A 12 0.30 -8.71 -10.08
CA GLU A 12 -1.09 -8.24 -10.15
C GLU A 12 -1.60 -7.75 -8.79
N ASN A 13 -1.31 -8.49 -7.72
CA ASN A 13 -1.66 -8.08 -6.36
C ASN A 13 -0.96 -6.78 -5.95
N ARG A 14 0.34 -6.64 -6.25
CA ARG A 14 1.06 -5.38 -6.03
C ARG A 14 0.49 -4.23 -6.85
N ALA A 15 0.07 -4.47 -8.09
CA ALA A 15 -0.58 -3.45 -8.90
C ALA A 15 -1.91 -2.98 -8.29
N ARG A 16 -2.70 -3.88 -7.71
CA ARG A 16 -3.93 -3.53 -6.96
C ARG A 16 -3.63 -2.74 -5.68
N VAL A 17 -2.63 -3.15 -4.90
CA VAL A 17 -2.20 -2.38 -3.72
C VAL A 17 -1.78 -0.97 -4.14
N ARG A 18 -1.02 -0.83 -5.22
CA ARG A 18 -0.60 0.47 -5.76
C ARG A 18 -1.79 1.35 -6.14
N ASP A 19 -2.81 0.80 -6.82
CA ASP A 19 -4.03 1.54 -7.17
C ASP A 19 -4.73 2.11 -5.93
N ILE A 20 -4.87 1.29 -4.88
CA ILE A 20 -5.47 1.71 -3.61
C ILE A 20 -4.63 2.80 -2.93
N LEU A 21 -3.30 2.65 -2.89
CA LEU A 21 -2.44 3.68 -2.30
C LEU A 21 -2.51 5.00 -3.07
N MET A 22 -2.57 4.95 -4.41
CA MET A 22 -2.71 6.15 -5.24
C MET A 22 -4.07 6.83 -5.05
N ARG A 23 -5.14 6.06 -4.84
CA ARG A 23 -6.49 6.63 -4.70
C ARG A 23 -6.80 7.14 -3.29
N GLU A 24 -6.42 6.36 -2.27
CA GLU A 24 -6.86 6.58 -0.88
C GLU A 24 -5.81 7.29 -0.03
N TRP A 25 -4.53 7.02 -0.27
CA TRP A 25 -3.45 7.50 0.60
C TRP A 25 -2.74 8.73 0.05
N ASP A 26 -2.40 8.72 -1.24
CA ASP A 26 -1.50 9.66 -1.94
C ASP A 26 -1.37 11.06 -1.29
N PRO A 27 -0.40 11.22 -0.37
CA PRO A 27 -0.30 12.42 0.44
C PRO A 27 0.39 13.57 -0.30
N ILE A 28 1.05 13.29 -1.43
CA ILE A 28 1.77 14.26 -2.27
C ILE A 28 1.02 14.61 -3.56
N GLY A 29 -0.06 13.90 -3.88
CA GLY A 29 -0.92 14.22 -5.02
C GLY A 29 -0.33 13.84 -6.38
N VAL A 30 0.50 12.79 -6.42
CA VAL A 30 1.15 12.27 -7.64
C VAL A 30 0.36 11.16 -8.32
N ALA A 31 -0.86 10.86 -7.88
CA ALA A 31 -1.75 9.90 -8.52
C ALA A 31 -1.87 10.19 -10.02
N GLY A 32 -1.33 9.30 -10.85
CA GLY A 32 -1.31 9.43 -12.30
C GLY A 32 -0.01 9.98 -12.91
N VAL A 33 1.04 10.19 -12.11
CA VAL A 33 2.41 10.49 -12.59
C VAL A 33 3.21 9.20 -12.70
N PRO A 34 3.45 8.64 -13.91
CA PRO A 34 4.17 7.38 -14.08
C PRO A 34 5.58 7.38 -13.49
N GLU A 35 6.24 8.55 -13.51
CA GLU A 35 7.60 8.73 -13.02
C GLU A 35 7.72 8.56 -11.49
N ALA A 36 6.63 8.80 -10.74
CA ALA A 36 6.58 8.61 -9.29
C ALA A 36 6.23 7.17 -8.89
N ALA A 37 5.84 6.31 -9.85
CA ALA A 37 5.38 4.95 -9.56
C ALA A 37 6.52 4.04 -9.06
N ASP A 38 7.74 4.21 -9.56
CA ASP A 38 8.90 3.39 -9.17
C ASP A 38 9.30 3.64 -7.70
N GLU A 39 9.15 4.88 -7.22
CA GLU A 39 9.38 5.22 -5.81
C GLU A 39 8.31 4.60 -4.88
N TYR A 40 7.07 4.46 -5.38
CA TYR A 40 5.99 3.82 -4.64
C TYR A 40 6.11 2.28 -4.61
N ASP A 41 6.77 1.66 -5.59
CA ASP A 41 6.89 0.20 -5.68
C ASP A 41 7.59 -0.40 -4.45
N GLY A 42 8.51 0.35 -3.82
CA GLY A 42 9.12 -0.02 -2.55
C GLY A 42 8.10 -0.14 -1.41
N TYR A 43 7.18 0.81 -1.29
CA TYR A 43 6.14 0.82 -0.26
C TYR A 43 5.04 -0.19 -0.53
N VAL A 44 4.64 -0.33 -1.80
CA VAL A 44 3.66 -1.32 -2.27
C VAL A 44 4.11 -2.73 -1.89
N GLY A 45 5.40 -3.05 -2.06
CA GLY A 45 5.97 -4.34 -1.67
C GLY A 45 5.81 -4.62 -0.18
N THR A 46 6.16 -3.66 0.68
CA THR A 46 6.05 -3.80 2.13
C THR A 46 4.59 -3.89 2.58
N VAL A 47 3.70 -3.04 2.05
CA VAL A 47 2.27 -3.10 2.35
C VAL A 47 1.68 -4.44 1.96
N TYR A 48 2.04 -4.98 0.79
CA TYR A 48 1.56 -6.31 0.38
C TYR A 48 2.04 -7.42 1.33
N VAL A 49 3.31 -7.40 1.75
CA VAL A 49 3.82 -8.36 2.75
C VAL A 49 3.07 -8.24 4.07
N MET A 50 2.82 -7.01 4.54
CA MET A 50 2.02 -6.78 5.74
C MET A 50 0.58 -7.26 5.56
N LEU A 51 0.01 -7.09 4.37
CA LEU A 51 -1.36 -7.54 4.10
C LEU A 51 -1.46 -9.08 4.14
N MET A 52 -0.44 -9.80 3.68
CA MET A 52 -0.40 -11.27 3.75
C MET A 52 -0.06 -11.81 5.15
N ASP A 53 0.47 -10.98 6.05
CA ASP A 53 0.62 -11.33 7.46
C ASP A 53 -0.71 -11.17 8.20
N GLN A 54 -1.38 -12.28 8.52
CA GLN A 54 -2.64 -12.29 9.26
C GLN A 54 -2.54 -11.60 10.64
N ARG A 55 -1.34 -11.44 11.20
CA ARG A 55 -1.11 -10.73 12.47
C ARG A 55 -0.99 -9.21 12.29
N ALA A 56 -0.77 -8.73 11.07
CA ALA A 56 -0.80 -7.30 10.80
C ALA A 56 -2.27 -6.86 10.67
N GLY A 57 -2.69 -6.00 11.58
CA GLY A 57 -3.99 -5.32 11.53
C GLY A 57 -3.92 -3.99 10.79
N LYS A 58 -5.08 -3.33 10.67
CA LYS A 58 -5.24 -2.01 10.08
C LYS A 58 -4.25 -1.00 10.65
N GLU A 59 -4.10 -0.99 11.97
CA GLU A 59 -3.29 -0.03 12.72
C GLU A 59 -1.82 -0.10 12.32
N ARG A 60 -1.33 -1.32 12.03
CA ARG A 60 0.07 -1.51 11.64
C ARG A 60 0.33 -0.99 10.23
N ILE A 61 -0.61 -1.22 9.32
CA ILE A 61 -0.52 -0.71 7.94
C ILE A 61 -0.66 0.81 7.93
N ALA A 62 -1.61 1.36 8.67
CA ALA A 62 -1.80 2.81 8.81
C ALA A 62 -0.55 3.50 9.39
N ALA A 63 0.03 2.93 10.44
CA ALA A 63 1.26 3.45 11.04
C ALA A 63 2.44 3.41 10.06
N TYR A 64 2.57 2.33 9.28
CA TYR A 64 3.59 2.23 8.24
C TYR A 64 3.42 3.32 7.17
N LEU A 65 2.21 3.49 6.64
CA LEU A 65 1.91 4.53 5.64
C LEU A 65 2.17 5.94 6.18
N PHE A 66 1.77 6.21 7.42
CA PHE A 66 2.06 7.49 8.07
C PHE A 66 3.56 7.75 8.23
N ASP A 67 4.32 6.72 8.62
CA ASP A 67 5.78 6.79 8.73
C ASP A 67 6.44 7.03 7.37
N VAL A 68 5.95 6.40 6.29
CA VAL A 68 6.45 6.66 4.94
C VAL A 68 6.22 8.12 4.55
N ALA A 69 4.99 8.61 4.73
CA ALA A 69 4.65 10.00 4.40
C ALA A 69 5.54 11.00 5.17
N THR A 70 5.75 10.76 6.46
CA THR A 70 6.45 11.73 7.32
C THR A 70 7.96 11.61 7.29
N LYS A 71 8.50 10.39 7.28
CA LYS A 71 9.94 10.14 7.40
C LYS A 71 10.63 9.96 6.06
N HIS A 72 9.95 9.37 5.08
CA HIS A 72 10.54 9.11 3.76
C HIS A 72 10.20 10.22 2.76
N MET A 73 8.95 10.67 2.72
CA MET A 73 8.53 11.76 1.83
C MET A 73 8.72 13.16 2.45
N GLY A 74 9.06 13.25 3.74
CA GLY A 74 9.33 14.51 4.43
C GLY A 74 8.09 15.38 4.64
N ILE A 75 6.88 14.81 4.58
CA ILE A 75 5.63 15.54 4.77
C ILE A 75 5.43 15.79 6.26
N SER A 76 5.02 17.00 6.62
CA SER A 76 4.68 17.32 7.99
C SER A 76 3.57 16.41 8.52
N ALA A 77 3.73 15.96 9.77
CA ALA A 77 2.77 15.13 10.49
C ALA A 77 1.46 15.88 10.76
N HIS A 78 0.55 15.88 9.77
CA HIS A 78 -0.77 16.49 9.86
C HIS A 78 -1.86 15.44 10.06
N ALA A 79 -2.98 15.87 10.67
CA ALA A 79 -4.15 15.02 10.86
C ALA A 79 -4.66 14.43 9.53
N SER A 80 -4.58 15.18 8.42
CA SER A 80 -4.95 14.71 7.09
C SER A 80 -4.08 13.57 6.58
N VAL A 81 -2.78 13.56 6.90
CA VAL A 81 -1.86 12.46 6.54
C VAL A 81 -2.20 11.21 7.35
N ALA A 82 -2.50 11.37 8.64
CA ALA A 82 -2.96 10.27 9.49
C ALA A 82 -4.29 9.70 9.02
N GLU A 83 -5.27 10.55 8.68
CA GLU A 83 -6.59 10.16 8.17
C GLU A 83 -6.48 9.39 6.85
N ARG A 84 -5.71 9.90 5.88
CA ARG A 84 -5.45 9.20 4.61
C ARG A 84 -4.79 7.84 4.83
N SER A 85 -3.84 7.77 5.76
CA SER A 85 -3.14 6.52 6.10
C SER A 85 -4.10 5.50 6.74
N ASP A 86 -5.00 5.93 7.62
CA ASP A 86 -6.01 5.07 8.23
C ASP A 86 -7.05 4.59 7.21
N ASN A 87 -7.54 5.48 6.35
CA ASN A 87 -8.51 5.15 5.30
C ASN A 87 -7.96 4.14 4.31
N ALA A 88 -6.73 4.35 3.82
CA ALA A 88 -6.08 3.41 2.92
C ALA A 88 -5.86 2.05 3.58
N ALA A 89 -5.44 2.02 4.85
CA ALA A 89 -5.29 0.78 5.59
C ALA A 89 -6.63 0.05 5.78
N ALA A 90 -7.72 0.78 6.04
CA ALA A 90 -9.05 0.21 6.18
C ALA A 90 -9.51 -0.46 4.87
N VAL A 91 -9.33 0.22 3.73
CA VAL A 91 -9.65 -0.33 2.40
C VAL A 91 -8.84 -1.59 2.13
N LEU A 92 -7.51 -1.55 2.35
CA LEU A 92 -6.63 -2.70 2.15
C LEU A 92 -7.04 -3.91 2.99
N ILE A 93 -7.36 -3.70 4.27
CA ILE A 93 -7.81 -4.78 5.17
C ILE A 93 -9.17 -5.33 4.73
N SER A 94 -10.12 -4.48 4.32
CA SER A 94 -11.44 -4.92 3.86
C SER A 94 -11.37 -5.84 2.63
N MET A 95 -10.36 -5.62 1.78
CA MET A 95 -10.12 -6.38 0.55
C MET A 95 -9.11 -7.52 0.75
N ARG A 96 -8.62 -7.78 1.97
CA ARG A 96 -7.54 -8.76 2.25
C ARG A 96 -7.79 -10.13 1.60
N SER A 97 -9.00 -10.66 1.70
CA SER A 97 -9.38 -11.96 1.13
C SER A 97 -9.25 -12.00 -0.39
N GLU A 98 -9.41 -10.87 -1.09
CA GLU A 98 -9.26 -10.77 -2.53
C GLU A 98 -7.79 -10.88 -2.97
N PHE A 99 -6.84 -10.59 -2.08
CA PHE A 99 -5.41 -10.76 -2.30
C PHE A 99 -4.93 -12.18 -1.96
N GLU A 100 -5.66 -12.90 -1.10
CA GLU A 100 -5.39 -14.28 -0.72
C GLU A 100 -5.95 -15.30 -1.73
N THR A 101 -6.86 -14.88 -2.61
CA THR A 101 -7.62 -15.78 -3.48
C THR A 101 -6.83 -16.19 -4.74
N HIS A 102 -6.28 -17.42 -4.68
CA HIS A 102 -5.84 -18.40 -5.71
C HIS A 102 -4.36 -18.50 -6.12
#